data_AF-A0A7L4CTD7-F1
#
_entry.id   AF-A0A7L4CTD7-F1
#
_cell.length_a   1.000
_cell.length_b   1.000
_cell.length_c   1.000
_cell.angle_alpha   90.00
_cell.angle_beta   90.00
_cell.angle_gamma   90.00
#
_symmetry.space_group_name_H-M   'P 1'
#
loop_
_entity.id
_entity.type
_entity.pdbx_description
1 polymer ?
#
loop_
_entity_poly.entity_id
_entity_poly.type
_entity_poly.pdbx_seq_one_letter_code
_entity_poly.pdbx_strand_id
1 'polypeptide(L)'
;ASSSWSDSTAARHGRLGRSDGDGAWCPAGPVFPEEEEFLEVDLGRLHVVTLVGTQGRHAGGQGREFARAYRLRYSRDRQRWLRWR
;
A
#
# COMPACT_ATOMS: atom_id res chain seq x y z
N ALA A 1 3.06 1.00 6.97
CA ALA A 1 3.88 0.83 5.76
C ALA A 1 5.33 0.70 6.18
N SER A 2 6.18 0.05 5.38
CA SER A 2 7.61 -0.05 5.64
C SER A 2 8.28 1.34 5.66
N SER A 3 7.89 2.23 4.74
CA SER A 3 8.42 3.58 4.65
C SER A 3 7.45 4.56 3.96
N SER A 4 7.88 5.83 3.79
CA SER A 4 7.18 6.85 2.99
C SER A 4 8.17 7.84 2.39
N TRP A 5 8.01 8.21 1.11
CA TRP A 5 8.84 9.23 0.45
C TRP A 5 8.80 10.58 1.16
N SER A 6 7.60 11.01 1.54
CA SER A 6 7.36 12.22 2.34
C SER A 6 6.16 12.03 3.25
N ASP A 7 5.92 12.99 4.15
CA ASP A 7 4.72 13.01 4.96
C ASP A 7 3.44 13.12 4.11
N SER A 8 3.49 13.85 2.99
CA SER A 8 2.39 13.97 2.03
C SER A 8 2.07 12.68 1.26
N THR A 9 2.98 11.69 1.26
CA THR A 9 2.76 10.35 0.70
C THR A 9 2.83 9.25 1.77
N ALA A 10 2.57 9.59 3.03
CA ALA A 10 2.54 8.63 4.13
C ALA A 10 1.41 7.59 3.98
N ALA A 11 1.52 6.46 4.69
CA ALA A 11 0.58 5.34 4.62
C ALA A 11 -0.90 5.74 4.77
N ARG A 12 -1.19 6.76 5.58
CA ARG A 12 -2.55 7.28 5.81
C ARG A 12 -3.22 7.84 4.54
N HIS A 13 -2.43 8.20 3.53
CA HIS A 13 -2.88 8.69 2.22
C HIS A 13 -3.14 7.56 1.22
N GLY A 14 -2.83 6.29 1.55
CA GLY A 14 -3.14 5.11 0.74
C GLY A 14 -4.62 4.67 0.81
N ARG A 15 -5.57 5.61 0.73
CA ARG A 15 -7.02 5.32 0.81
C ARG A 15 -7.67 5.45 -0.57
N LEU A 16 -8.34 4.38 -1.01
CA LEU A 16 -9.03 4.34 -2.30
C LEU A 16 -10.06 5.47 -2.42
N GLY A 17 -10.08 6.13 -3.59
CA GLY A 17 -11.00 7.22 -3.90
C GLY A 17 -10.72 8.53 -3.15
N ARG A 18 -9.61 8.64 -2.40
CA ARG A 18 -9.23 9.87 -1.71
C ARG A 18 -8.06 10.57 -2.39
N SER A 19 -7.98 11.87 -2.13
CA SER A 19 -6.94 12.77 -2.65
C SER A 19 -6.25 13.54 -1.53
N ASP A 20 -6.28 13.02 -0.30
CA ASP A 20 -5.58 13.60 0.84
C ASP A 20 -4.06 13.57 0.61
N GLY A 21 -3.34 14.59 1.09
CA GLY A 21 -1.89 14.70 0.86
C GLY A 21 -1.57 14.86 -0.63
N ASP A 22 -0.53 14.18 -1.11
CA ASP A 22 -0.19 14.13 -2.54
C ASP A 22 -0.92 12.99 -3.28
N GLY A 23 -1.98 12.43 -2.65
CA GLY A 23 -2.99 11.60 -3.30
C GLY A 23 -2.75 10.08 -3.30
N ALA A 24 -1.71 9.58 -2.65
CA ALA A 24 -1.48 8.15 -2.43
C ALA A 24 -0.41 7.90 -1.35
N TRP A 25 -0.13 6.63 -1.05
CA TRP A 25 1.11 6.22 -0.39
C TRP A 25 2.20 5.93 -1.44
N CYS A 26 3.42 6.39 -1.18
CA CYS A 26 4.62 6.09 -1.97
C CYS A 26 5.76 5.64 -1.04
N PRO A 27 6.44 4.51 -1.34
CA PRO A 27 7.62 4.09 -0.59
C PRO A 27 8.76 5.12 -0.73
N ALA A 28 9.66 5.16 0.25
CA ALA A 28 10.78 6.10 0.29
C ALA A 28 11.86 5.80 -0.75
N GLY A 29 12.03 4.52 -1.07
CA GLY A 29 13.00 4.04 -2.04
C GLY A 29 12.36 3.29 -3.21
N PRO A 30 13.16 2.97 -4.24
CA PRO A 30 12.73 2.06 -5.29
C PRO A 30 12.41 0.67 -4.70
N VAL A 31 11.35 0.04 -5.22
CA VAL A 31 10.90 -1.29 -4.78
C VAL A 31 11.71 -2.42 -5.45
N PHE A 32 12.38 -2.13 -6.57
CA PHE A 32 13.23 -3.07 -7.28
C PHE A 32 14.69 -2.84 -6.91
N PRO A 33 15.50 -3.91 -6.71
CA PRO A 33 15.18 -5.32 -6.95
C PRO A 33 14.63 -6.10 -5.74
N GLU A 34 14.71 -5.58 -4.52
CA GLU A 34 14.46 -6.41 -3.33
C GLU A 34 12.98 -6.76 -3.10
N GLU A 35 12.03 -6.00 -3.64
CA GLU A 35 10.58 -6.14 -3.45
C GLU A 35 10.14 -6.12 -1.97
N GLU A 36 10.86 -5.38 -1.12
CA GLU A 36 10.65 -5.36 0.35
C GLU A 36 9.64 -4.33 0.83
N GLU A 37 9.30 -3.33 0.00
CA GLU A 37 8.40 -2.24 0.40
C GLU A 37 6.93 -2.69 0.46
N PHE A 38 6.24 -2.34 1.56
CA PHE A 38 4.85 -2.77 1.77
C PHE A 38 3.97 -1.71 2.43
N LEU A 39 2.69 -1.76 2.09
CA LEU A 39 1.60 -1.12 2.82
C LEU A 39 0.85 -2.19 3.62
N GLU A 40 0.84 -2.04 4.94
CA GLU A 40 0.12 -2.94 5.84
C GLU A 40 -1.19 -2.30 6.29
N VAL A 41 -2.26 -3.11 6.31
CA VAL A 41 -3.58 -2.73 6.81
C VAL A 41 -3.98 -3.69 7.92
N ASP A 42 -4.11 -3.16 9.13
CA ASP A 42 -4.66 -3.89 10.26
C ASP A 42 -6.19 -3.77 10.28
N LEU A 43 -6.89 -4.90 10.20
CA LEU A 43 -8.35 -4.96 10.19
C LEU A 43 -8.95 -5.04 11.60
N GLY A 44 -8.13 -5.11 12.65
CA GLY A 44 -8.54 -5.13 14.06
C GLY A 44 -9.18 -6.44 14.56
N ARG A 45 -9.81 -7.22 13.66
CA ARG A 45 -10.34 -8.56 13.92
C ARG A 45 -10.15 -9.46 12.69
N LEU A 46 -10.39 -10.76 12.84
CA LEU A 46 -10.36 -11.69 11.71
C LEU A 46 -11.46 -11.38 10.70
N HIS A 47 -11.09 -11.35 9.42
CA HIS A 47 -11.99 -11.13 8.30
C HIS A 47 -11.72 -12.14 7.19
N VAL A 48 -12.75 -12.46 6.43
CA VAL A 48 -12.62 -13.15 5.14
C VAL A 48 -12.48 -12.08 4.07
N VAL A 49 -11.27 -11.89 3.55
CA VAL A 49 -10.98 -10.92 2.48
C VAL A 49 -11.11 -11.64 1.14
N THR A 50 -12.04 -11.21 0.30
CA THR A 50 -12.33 -11.84 -1.00
C THR A 50 -11.79 -11.04 -2.19
N LEU A 51 -11.56 -9.74 -2.03
CA LEU A 51 -11.17 -8.83 -3.09
C LEU A 51 -10.20 -7.77 -2.57
N VAL A 52 -9.35 -7.27 -3.47
CA VAL A 52 -8.45 -6.13 -3.24
C VAL A 52 -8.62 -5.16 -4.40
N GLY A 53 -8.84 -3.88 -4.07
CA GLY A 53 -8.83 -2.77 -5.04
C GLY A 53 -7.57 -1.93 -4.86
N THR A 54 -6.91 -1.58 -5.96
CA THR A 54 -5.71 -0.72 -5.95
C THR A 54 -5.98 0.55 -6.76
N GLN A 55 -5.26 1.62 -6.44
CA GLN A 55 -5.30 2.88 -7.17
C GLN A 55 -3.92 3.53 -7.13
N GLY A 56 -3.53 4.16 -8.23
CA GLY A 56 -2.30 4.94 -8.31
C GLY A 56 -2.44 6.34 -7.72
N ARG A 57 -1.34 7.09 -7.72
CA ARG A 57 -1.33 8.49 -7.30
C ARG A 57 -1.98 9.34 -8.38
N HIS A 58 -3.18 9.86 -8.09
CA HIS A 58 -3.88 10.75 -9.02
C HIS A 58 -3.38 12.19 -8.93
N ALA A 59 -3.20 12.72 -7.71
CA ALA A 59 -2.69 14.07 -7.42
C ALA A 59 -3.28 15.18 -8.30
N GLY A 60 -4.62 15.29 -8.32
CA GLY A 60 -5.33 16.30 -9.12
C GLY A 60 -5.12 16.16 -10.63
N GLY A 61 -4.81 14.95 -11.12
CA GLY A 61 -4.56 14.66 -12.53
C GLY A 61 -3.10 14.80 -12.97
N GLN A 62 -2.20 15.23 -12.08
CA GLN A 62 -0.78 15.37 -12.38
C GLN A 62 0.04 14.12 -12.01
N GLY A 63 -0.52 13.22 -11.20
CA GLY A 63 0.14 11.99 -10.79
C GLY A 63 0.25 10.98 -11.91
N ARG A 64 1.39 10.29 -11.98
CA ARG A 64 1.73 9.31 -13.04
C ARG A 64 2.17 7.96 -12.48
N GLU A 65 2.25 7.85 -11.16
CA GLU A 65 2.83 6.74 -10.42
C GLU A 65 1.72 5.76 -10.01
N PHE A 66 1.94 4.48 -10.29
CA PHE A 66 1.06 3.40 -9.88
C PHE A 66 1.84 2.09 -9.80
N ALA A 67 1.46 1.22 -8.86
CA ALA A 67 1.99 -0.12 -8.79
C ALA A 67 1.39 -0.98 -9.91
N ARG A 68 2.24 -1.45 -10.83
CA ARG A 68 1.82 -2.29 -11.98
C ARG A 68 1.51 -3.73 -11.59
N ALA A 69 2.18 -4.21 -10.54
CA ALA A 69 2.01 -5.53 -9.99
C ALA A 69 2.21 -5.45 -8.47
N TYR A 70 1.61 -6.38 -7.75
CA TYR A 70 1.76 -6.50 -6.30
C TYR A 70 1.67 -7.96 -5.88
N ARG A 71 2.16 -8.26 -4.69
CA ARG A 71 1.97 -9.55 -4.00
C ARG A 71 1.26 -9.29 -2.69
N LEU A 72 0.46 -10.26 -2.24
CA LEU A 72 -0.22 -10.18 -0.96
C LEU A 72 0.44 -11.12 0.06
N ARG A 73 0.66 -10.60 1.25
CA ARG A 73 0.97 -11.39 2.45
C ARG A 73 -0.12 -11.12 3.48
N TYR A 74 -0.50 -12.14 4.22
CA TYR A 74 -1.49 -12.03 5.28
C TYR A 74 -1.01 -12.74 6.54
N SER A 75 -1.52 -12.28 7.68
CA SER A 75 -1.25 -12.86 8.98
C SER A 75 -2.51 -12.81 9.85
N ARG A 76 -2.63 -13.76 10.77
CA ARG A 76 -3.68 -13.78 11.80
C ARG A 76 -3.15 -13.38 13.18
N ASP A 77 -1.83 -13.39 13.37
CA ASP A 77 -1.13 -13.19 14.65
C ASP A 77 -0.06 -12.09 14.60
N ARG A 78 0.15 -11.46 13.44
CA ARG A 78 1.22 -10.49 13.11
C ARG A 78 2.65 -11.02 13.23
N GLN A 79 2.83 -12.29 13.58
CA GLN A 79 4.14 -12.92 13.71
C GLN A 79 4.43 -13.76 12.47
N ARG A 80 3.49 -14.63 12.09
CA ARG A 80 3.62 -15.49 10.93
C ARG A 80 2.89 -14.90 9.74
N TRP A 81 3.66 -14.57 8.71
CA TRP A 81 3.14 -14.03 7.45
C TRP A 81 3.16 -15.09 6.36
N LEU A 82 2.00 -15.33 5.74
CA LEU A 82 1.83 -16.27 4.64
C LEU A 82 1.68 -15.48 3.33
N ARG A 83 2.24 -16.02 2.24
CA ARG A 83 2.06 -15.46 0.89
C ARG A 83 0.73 -15.96 0.33
N TRP A 84 -0.08 -15.07 -0.21
CA TRP A 84 -1.27 -15.43 -0.98
C TRP A 84 -0.86 -15.94 -2.37
N ARG A 85 -1.57 -16.96 -2.87
CA ARG A 85 -1.37 -17.59 -4.18
C ARG A 85 -2.72 -17.85 -4.81
#